data_AF-A0A7C2WLI1-F1
#
_entry.id   AF-A0A7C2WLI1-F1
#
_cell.length_a   1.000
_cell.length_b   1.000
_cell.length_c   1.000
_cell.angle_alpha   90.00
_cell.angle_beta   90.00
_cell.angle_gamma   90.00
#
_symmetry.space_group_name_H-M   'P 1'
#
loop_
_entity.id
_entity.type
_entity.pdbx_description
1 polymer ?
#
loop_
_entity_poly.entity_id
_entity_poly.type
_entity_poly.pdbx_seq_one_letter_code
_entity_poly.pdbx_strand_id
1 'polypeptide(L)' 'MSSQTLYLVVMVGIIAVITAISVPSLFFKKCPKCGRRNLLKATACSACGTELPPHES' A
#
# COMPACT_ATOMS: atom_id res chain seq x y z
N MET A 1 -20.43 -20.87 20.07
CA MET A 1 -19.24 -19.97 20.04
C MET A 1 -19.27 -19.09 21.27
N SER A 2 -18.21 -19.10 22.08
CA SER A 2 -18.10 -18.24 23.26
C SER A 2 -17.95 -16.77 22.85
N SER A 3 -18.48 -15.85 23.66
CA SER A 3 -18.41 -14.40 23.40
C SER A 3 -16.97 -13.90 23.16
N GLN A 4 -16.00 -14.51 23.84
CA GLN A 4 -14.57 -14.24 23.67
C GLN A 4 -14.03 -14.62 22.28
N THR A 5 -14.46 -15.75 21.72
CA THR A 5 -14.06 -16.19 20.38
C THR A 5 -14.59 -15.22 19.32
N LEU A 6 -15.84 -14.77 19.47
CA LEU A 6 -16.44 -13.79 18.55
C LEU A 6 -15.67 -12.46 18.57
N TYR A 7 -15.32 -11.96 19.76
CA TYR A 7 -14.53 -10.74 19.93
C TYR A 7 -13.17 -10.83 19.22
N LEU A 8 -12.44 -11.93 19.41
CA LEU A 8 -11.12 -12.10 18.78
C LEU A 8 -11.23 -12.15 17.26
N VAL A 9 -12.23 -12.86 16.71
CA VAL A 9 -12.45 -12.92 15.26
C VAL A 9 -12.74 -11.53 14.70
N VAL A 10 -13.59 -10.75 15.37
CA VAL A 10 -13.91 -9.37 14.95
C VAL A 10 -12.66 -8.49 15.00
N MET A 11 -11.89 -8.52 16.09
CA MET A 11 -10.68 -7.70 16.23
C MET A 11 -9.60 -8.07 15.21
N VAL A 12 -9.38 -9.36 14.97
CA VAL A 12 -8.45 -9.83 13.93
C VAL A 12 -8.93 -9.39 12.55
N GLY A 13 -10.24 -9.47 12.28
CA GLY A 13 -10.83 -8.97 11.03
C GLY A 13 -10.59 -7.48 10.82
N ILE A 14 -10.83 -6.66 11.85
CA ILE A 14 -10.58 -5.21 11.81
C ILE A 14 -9.11 -4.91 11.55
N ILE A 15 -8.20 -5.55 12.28
CA ILE A 15 -6.74 -5.38 12.10
C ILE A 15 -6.33 -5.76 10.67
N ALA A 16 -6.84 -6.87 10.14
CA ALA A 16 -6.56 -7.31 8.78
C ALA A 16 -7.04 -6.30 7.74
N VAL A 17 -8.25 -5.74 7.91
CA VAL A 17 -8.80 -4.70 7.03
C VAL A 17 -7.97 -3.42 7.08
N ILE A 18 -7.63 -2.93 8.27
CA ILE A 18 -6.79 -1.73 8.44
C ILE A 18 -5.43 -1.95 7.78
N THR A 19 -4.82 -3.11 7.99
CA THR A 19 -3.51 -3.46 7.41
C THR A 19 -3.61 -3.50 5.88
N ALA A 20 -4.65 -4.11 5.33
CA ALA A 20 -4.87 -4.18 3.89
C ALA A 20 -5.09 -2.80 3.25
N ILE A 21 -5.66 -1.83 3.96
CA ILE A 21 -5.89 -0.47 3.45
C ILE A 21 -4.63 0.40 3.58
N SER A 22 -3.92 0.31 4.70
CA SER A 22 -2.79 1.20 5.03
C SER A 22 -1.48 0.81 4.34
N VAL A 23 -1.15 -0.49 4.30
CA VAL A 23 0.11 -1.01 3.74
C VAL A 23 0.31 -0.69 2.24
N PRO A 24 -0.66 -0.87 1.33
CA PRO A 24 -0.43 -0.58 -0.08
C PRO A 24 -0.09 0.89 -0.32
N SER A 25 -0.58 1.83 0.50
CA SER A 25 -0.24 3.25 0.33
C SER A 25 1.24 3.55 0.56
N LEU A 26 1.96 2.71 1.33
CA LEU A 26 3.41 2.84 1.50
C LEU A 26 4.18 2.35 0.27
N PHE A 27 3.66 1.39 -0.50
CA PHE A 27 4.42 0.74 -1.58
C PHE A 27 4.30 1.40 -2.96
N PHE A 28 3.56 2.50 -3.08
CA PHE A 28 3.41 3.22 -4.34
C PHE A 28 3.87 4.68 -4.24
N LYS A 29 4.64 5.13 -5.24
CA LYS A 29 4.98 6.54 -5.48
C LYS A 29 4.28 7.06 -6.73
N LYS A 30 3.98 8.36 -6.72
CA LYS A 30 3.36 9.04 -7.86
C LYS A 30 4.46 9.55 -8.80
N CYS A 31 4.29 9.33 -10.10
CA CYS A 31 5.18 9.90 -11.10
C CYS A 31 5.01 11.43 -11.15
N PRO A 32 6.10 12.22 -11.04
CA PRO A 32 6.01 13.68 -11.05
C PRO A 32 5.61 14.24 -12.42
N LYS A 33 5.84 13.50 -13.51
CA LYS A 33 5.55 13.98 -14.88
C LYS A 33 4.11 13.73 -15.33
N CYS A 34 3.60 12.51 -15.10
CA CYS A 34 2.27 12.10 -15.60
C CYS A 34 1.25 11.78 -14.51
N GLY A 35 1.67 11.75 -13.23
CA GLY A 35 0.79 11.46 -12.10
C GLY A 35 0.43 9.99 -11.90
N ARG A 36 0.97 9.04 -12.70
CA ARG A 36 0.72 7.60 -12.54
C ARG A 36 1.29 7.08 -11.22
N ARG A 37 0.55 6.20 -10.52
CA ARG A 37 1.10 5.43 -9.39
C ARG A 37 1.95 4.28 -9.91
N ASN A 38 3.20 4.24 -9.44
CA ASN A 38 4.18 3.19 -9.73
C ASN A 38 4.64 2.60 -8.40
N LEU A 39 5.15 1.36 -8.42
CA LEU A 39 5.75 0.78 -7.23
C LEU A 39 6.93 1.64 -6.77
N LEU A 40 7.19 1.68 -5.46
CA LEU A 40 8.36 2.37 -4.90
C LEU A 40 9.67 1.89 -5.52
N LYS A 41 9.75 0.58 -5.80
CA LYS A 41 10.92 -0.07 -6.42
C LYS A 41 11.08 0.24 -7.91
N ALA A 42 10.08 0.87 -8.55
CA ALA A 42 10.19 1.23 -9.95
C ALA A 42 11.21 2.36 -10.14
N THR A 43 12.19 2.15 -11.02
CA THR A 43 13.19 3.15 -11.42
C THR A 43 12.68 4.05 -12.54
N ALA A 44 11.73 3.57 -13.36
CA ALA A 44 11.09 4.34 -14.41
C ALA A 44 9.57 4.18 -14.38
N CYS A 45 8.85 5.21 -14.82
CA CYS A 45 7.40 5.20 -14.88
C CYS A 45 6.91 4.25 -15.98
N SER A 46 6.01 3.32 -15.62
CA SER A 46 5.42 2.36 -16.56
C SER A 46 4.49 2.98 -17.61
N ALA A 47 4.07 4.24 -17.42
CA ALA A 47 3.18 4.93 -18.36
C ALA A 47 3.93 5.88 -19.31
N CYS A 48 4.88 6.66 -18.80
CA CYS A 48 5.55 7.71 -19.59
C CYS A 48 7.07 7.53 -19.72
N GLY A 49 7.65 6.48 -19.14
CA GLY A 49 9.08 6.18 -19.22
C GLY A 49 9.99 7.13 -18.45
N THR A 50 9.45 8.12 -17.72
CA THR A 50 10.27 9.07 -16.95
C THR A 50 10.91 8.38 -15.76
N GLU A 51 12.18 8.67 -15.50
CA GLU A 51 12.87 8.18 -14.31
C GLU A 51 12.17 8.66 -13.04
N LEU A 52 12.00 7.72 -12.11
CA LEU A 52 11.35 7.96 -10.84
C LEU A 52 12.44 8.15 -9.78
N PRO A 53 12.25 9.09 -8.83
CA PRO A 53 13.22 9.30 -7.76
C PRO A 53 13.40 8.02 -6.94
N PRO A 54 14.63 7.73 -6.47
CA PRO A 54 14.87 6.58 -5.60
C PRO A 54 14.01 6.69 -4.34
N HIS A 55 13.65 5.54 -3.76
CA HIS A 55 12.98 5.53 -2.46
C HIS A 55 14.01 5.89 -1.39
N GLU A 56 14.07 7.16 -1.02
CA GLU A 56 14.79 7.62 0.17
C GLU A 56 13.97 7.27 1.42
N SER A 57 14.53 6.35 2.22
CA SER A 57 14.01 5.90 3.52
C SER A 57 14.55 6.76 4.64
#